data_AF-A0A8H5BJR3-F1
#
_entry.id   AF-A0A8H5BJR3-F1
#
_cell.length_a   1.000
_cell.length_b   1.000
_cell.length_c   1.000
_cell.angle_alpha   90.00
_cell.angle_beta   90.00
_cell.angle_gamma   90.00
#
_symmetry.space_group_name_H-M   'P 1'
#
loop_
_entity.id
_entity.type
_entity.pdbx_description
1 polymer ?
#
loop_
_entity_poly.entity_id
_entity_poly.type
_entity_poly.pdbx_seq_one_letter_code
_entity_poly.pdbx_strand_id
1 'polypeptide(L)'
;MFSHQLAPLFRPTLCVARSAARRLPAHRALSSTSRLLSATNITEADIDNDDDSLDFSDSNETETFQQFLDEVAWRYRNAEPQNWLGNTPFPMNPSFRPPPPISDSQREAMYREFMSDPEGNSVRVLSQRYNLSIKRVDAILRLKGMERDWRQVGSICVFFS
;
A
#
# COMPACT_ATOMS: atom_id res chain seq x y z
N MET A 1 50.83 -55.53 -0.89
CA MET A 1 50.64 -54.34 -1.75
C MET A 1 49.88 -53.32 -0.93
N PHE A 2 50.51 -52.18 -0.66
CA PHE A 2 50.11 -51.23 0.38
C PHE A 2 48.85 -50.45 -0.01
N SER A 3 47.89 -50.37 0.92
CA SER A 3 46.75 -49.46 0.89
C SER A 3 47.23 -48.03 1.06
N HIS A 4 46.87 -47.15 0.13
CA HIS A 4 46.98 -45.71 0.33
C HIS A 4 45.58 -45.09 0.27
N GLN A 5 45.02 -44.86 1.47
CA GLN A 5 43.99 -43.84 1.68
C GLN A 5 44.67 -42.47 1.66
N LEU A 6 44.15 -41.52 0.87
CA LEU A 6 44.47 -40.10 0.99
C LEU A 6 43.21 -39.35 1.42
N ALA A 7 43.39 -38.55 2.48
CA ALA A 7 42.36 -37.83 3.21
C ALA A 7 41.82 -36.59 2.46
N PRO A 8 40.58 -36.14 2.75
CA PRO A 8 40.00 -34.93 2.17
C PRO A 8 40.57 -33.66 2.83
N LEU A 9 41.04 -32.72 2.01
CA LEU A 9 41.45 -31.38 2.42
C LEU A 9 40.22 -30.48 2.58
N PHE A 10 39.57 -30.54 3.74
CA PHE A 10 38.58 -29.55 4.15
C PHE A 10 39.31 -28.28 4.66
N ARG A 11 39.18 -27.17 3.94
CA ARG A 11 39.64 -25.85 4.38
C ARG A 11 38.44 -25.03 4.84
N PRO A 12 38.31 -24.69 6.14
CA PRO A 12 37.33 -23.72 6.59
C PRO A 12 37.91 -22.31 6.39
N THR A 13 37.43 -21.56 5.39
CA THR A 13 37.65 -20.11 5.35
C THR A 13 36.58 -19.43 6.19
N LEU A 14 36.92 -19.05 7.41
CA LEU A 14 36.13 -18.11 8.21
C LEU A 14 36.21 -16.73 7.55
N CYS A 15 35.16 -16.33 6.84
CA CYS A 15 35.01 -14.96 6.37
C CYS A 15 34.44 -14.13 7.53
N VAL A 16 35.26 -13.20 8.03
CA VAL A 16 34.90 -12.23 9.07
C VAL A 16 33.77 -11.33 8.53
N ALA A 17 32.59 -11.42 9.14
CA ALA A 17 31.51 -10.47 8.91
C ALA A 17 31.93 -9.10 9.47
N ARG A 18 32.26 -8.16 8.58
CA ARG A 18 32.31 -6.74 8.92
C ARG A 18 30.87 -6.27 9.15
N SER A 19 30.47 -6.14 10.40
CA SER A 19 29.26 -5.40 10.78
C SER A 19 29.41 -3.94 10.38
N ALA A 20 28.96 -3.60 9.18
CA ALA A 20 28.71 -2.23 8.79
C ALA A 20 27.54 -1.71 9.63
N ALA A 21 27.84 -0.91 10.65
CA ALA A 21 26.85 -0.13 11.38
C ALA A 21 26.11 0.75 10.37
N ARG A 22 24.90 0.34 9.98
CA ARG A 22 23.97 1.22 9.27
C ARG A 22 23.63 2.34 10.24
N ARG A 23 24.21 3.52 10.02
CA ARG A 23 23.70 4.75 10.64
C ARG A 23 22.26 4.88 10.18
N LEU A 24 21.33 4.65 11.12
CA LEU A 24 19.93 4.99 10.92
C LEU A 24 19.85 6.49 10.65
N PRO A 25 19.11 6.94 9.62
CA PRO A 25 18.83 8.36 9.47
C PRO A 25 18.18 8.86 10.77
N ALA A 26 18.63 10.02 11.25
CA ALA A 26 18.06 10.66 12.42
C ALA A 26 16.55 10.77 12.20
N HIS A 27 15.79 10.10 13.06
CA HIS A 27 14.34 10.19 13.07
C HIS A 27 14.00 11.68 13.22
N ARG A 28 13.39 12.24 12.18
CA ARG A 28 12.66 13.50 12.25
C ARG A 28 11.59 13.27 13.32
N ALA A 29 11.84 13.77 14.53
CA ALA A 29 10.89 13.72 15.62
C ALA A 29 9.58 14.32 15.10
N LEU A 30 8.54 13.49 15.04
CA LEU A 30 7.19 14.00 14.94
C LEU A 30 6.95 14.73 16.25
N SER A 31 6.94 16.06 16.21
CA SER A 31 6.42 16.86 17.31
C SER A 31 4.96 16.47 17.49
N SER A 32 4.72 15.53 18.39
CA SER A 32 3.41 15.28 18.98
C SER A 32 3.00 16.55 19.70
N THR A 33 2.31 17.45 19.01
CA THR A 33 1.53 18.50 19.66
C THR A 33 0.33 17.80 20.27
N SER A 34 0.54 17.19 21.44
CA SER A 34 -0.53 16.86 22.36
C SER A 34 -1.24 18.17 22.68
N ARG A 35 -2.46 18.32 22.19
CA ARG A 35 -3.39 19.37 22.62
C ARG A 35 -3.55 19.22 24.13
N LEU A 36 -2.87 20.08 24.89
CA LEU A 36 -3.16 20.29 26.30
C LEU A 36 -4.53 20.98 26.35
N LEU A 37 -5.53 20.25 26.84
CA LEU A 37 -6.78 20.84 27.31
C LEU A 37 -6.45 21.58 28.61
N SER A 38 -6.28 22.89 28.52
CA SER A 38 -6.22 23.75 29.70
C SER A 38 -7.61 23.79 30.33
N ALA A 39 -7.78 23.04 31.43
CA ALA A 39 -8.92 23.21 32.32
C ALA A 39 -8.76 24.54 33.06
N THR A 40 -9.34 25.61 32.53
CA THR A 40 -9.55 26.85 33.27
C THR A 40 -10.85 26.73 34.04
N ASN A 41 -10.75 26.59 35.36
CA ASN A 41 -11.85 26.89 36.28
C ASN A 41 -12.22 28.36 36.10
N ILE A 42 -13.40 28.63 35.57
CA ILE A 42 -13.99 29.98 35.55
C ILE A 42 -14.90 30.08 36.77
N THR A 43 -14.51 30.97 37.68
CA THR A 43 -15.33 31.47 38.79
C THR A 43 -16.45 32.33 38.24
N GLU A 44 -17.67 32.07 38.71
CA GLU A 44 -18.85 32.94 38.54
C GLU A 44 -18.60 34.32 39.16
N ALA A 45 -18.80 35.40 38.37
CA ALA A 45 -19.36 36.68 38.80
C ALA A 45 -19.41 37.67 37.60
N ASP A 46 -20.63 37.98 37.17
CA ASP A 46 -21.14 39.23 36.61
C ASP A 46 -20.32 40.01 35.55
N ILE A 47 -20.70 39.85 34.27
CA ILE A 47 -20.46 40.86 33.22
C ILE A 47 -21.78 41.10 32.47
N ASP A 48 -22.24 42.34 32.55
CA ASP A 48 -23.46 42.87 31.93
C ASP A 48 -23.45 42.71 30.40
N ASN A 49 -24.63 42.39 29.86
CA ASN A 49 -24.92 42.36 28.43
C ASN A 49 -25.00 43.79 27.88
N ASP A 50 -24.20 44.11 26.88
CA ASP A 50 -24.52 45.16 25.89
C ASP A 50 -24.33 44.59 24.48
N ASP A 51 -25.45 44.58 23.77
CA ASP A 51 -25.71 44.18 22.39
C ASP A 51 -25.27 45.29 21.44
N ASP A 52 -24.35 45.01 20.51
CA ASP A 52 -24.42 45.62 19.18
C ASP A 52 -23.79 44.71 18.12
N SER A 53 -24.67 44.15 17.31
CA SER A 53 -24.42 43.26 16.19
C SER A 53 -23.94 44.01 14.95
N LEU A 54 -22.82 43.57 14.35
CA LEU A 54 -22.62 43.70 12.91
C LEU A 54 -22.19 42.37 12.30
N ASP A 55 -23.20 41.78 11.67
CA ASP A 55 -23.25 40.65 10.76
C ASP A 55 -22.14 40.71 9.69
N PHE A 56 -21.16 39.82 9.84
CA PHE A 56 -20.39 39.28 8.73
C PHE A 56 -20.66 37.77 8.67
N SER A 57 -21.84 37.43 8.13
CA SER A 57 -22.19 36.10 7.66
C SER A 57 -21.26 35.66 6.52
N ASP A 58 -20.09 35.16 6.91
CA ASP A 58 -19.43 34.09 6.15
C ASP A 58 -19.24 32.90 7.10
N SER A 59 -20.37 32.42 7.62
CA SER A 59 -20.48 31.17 8.35
C SER A 59 -20.23 30.01 7.37
N ASN A 60 -18.98 29.84 6.97
CA ASN A 60 -18.41 28.54 6.65
C ASN A 60 -18.35 27.73 7.97
N GLU A 61 -19.53 27.44 8.51
CA GLU A 61 -19.73 26.53 9.61
C GLU A 61 -19.24 25.18 9.10
N THR A 62 -18.15 24.68 9.68
CA THR A 62 -17.65 23.34 9.39
C THR A 62 -18.81 22.37 9.44
N GLU A 63 -19.19 21.81 8.28
CA GLU A 63 -20.18 20.74 8.18
C GLU A 63 -19.87 19.73 9.28
N THR A 64 -20.80 19.58 10.22
CA THR A 64 -20.59 18.67 11.33
C THR A 64 -20.52 17.25 10.78
N PHE A 65 -19.69 16.38 11.37
CA PHE A 65 -19.53 15.01 10.92
C PHE A 65 -20.87 14.28 10.71
N GLN A 66 -21.85 14.53 11.59
CA GLN A 66 -23.19 13.97 11.49
C GLN A 66 -23.93 14.40 10.22
N GLN A 67 -23.84 15.69 9.87
CA GLN A 67 -24.43 16.23 8.65
C GLN A 67 -23.82 15.61 7.39
N PHE A 68 -22.49 15.43 7.38
CA PHE A 68 -21.82 14.72 6.29
C PHE A 68 -22.31 13.27 6.14
N LEU A 69 -22.49 12.56 7.25
CA LEU A 69 -22.99 11.18 7.24
C LEU A 69 -24.39 11.09 6.63
N ASP A 70 -25.26 12.02 6.98
CA ASP A 70 -26.65 12.03 6.55
C ASP A 70 -26.79 12.43 5.07
N GLU A 71 -26.02 13.42 4.61
CA GLU A 71 -26.16 14.01 3.27
C GLU A 71 -25.29 13.32 2.19
N VAL A 72 -24.04 12.98 2.51
CA VAL A 72 -23.02 12.63 1.50
C VAL A 72 -22.52 11.19 1.65
N ALA A 73 -22.33 10.70 2.88
CA ALA A 73 -21.62 9.44 3.12
C ALA A 73 -22.35 8.20 2.55
N TRP A 74 -23.66 8.26 2.38
CA TRP A 74 -24.45 7.14 1.85
C TRP A 74 -23.97 6.68 0.45
N ARG A 75 -23.40 7.59 -0.36
CA ARG A 75 -22.83 7.27 -1.69
C ARG A 75 -21.60 6.35 -1.61
N TYR A 76 -20.93 6.34 -0.47
CA TYR A 76 -19.70 5.56 -0.24
C TYR A 76 -19.97 4.30 0.59
N ARG A 77 -21.23 3.98 0.86
CA ARG A 77 -21.63 2.81 1.65
C ARG A 77 -21.23 1.50 0.98
N ASN A 78 -21.39 1.42 -0.34
CA ASN A 78 -21.05 0.26 -1.14
C ASN A 78 -19.74 0.50 -1.90
N ALA A 79 -18.94 -0.56 -2.06
CA ALA A 79 -17.70 -0.49 -2.81
C ALA A 79 -18.01 -0.36 -4.31
N GLU A 80 -17.58 0.75 -4.91
CA GLU A 80 -17.69 1.01 -6.34
C GLU A 80 -16.31 1.37 -6.92
N PRO A 81 -16.06 1.04 -8.20
CA PRO A 81 -14.78 1.33 -8.84
C PRO A 81 -14.53 2.84 -8.89
N GLN A 82 -13.35 3.26 -8.41
CA GLN A 82 -12.94 4.68 -8.36
C GLN A 82 -13.92 5.61 -7.60
N ASN A 83 -14.65 5.09 -6.61
CA ASN A 83 -15.56 5.88 -5.78
C ASN A 83 -14.81 6.70 -4.72
N TRP A 84 -14.22 7.83 -5.13
CA TRP A 84 -13.45 8.75 -4.28
C TRP A 84 -14.27 10.00 -3.93
N LEU A 85 -13.89 10.67 -2.84
CA LEU A 85 -14.52 11.94 -2.39
C LEU A 85 -14.39 13.09 -3.42
N GLY A 86 -13.51 12.95 -4.42
CA GLY A 86 -13.34 13.91 -5.51
C GLY A 86 -12.61 13.26 -6.69
N ASN A 87 -11.95 14.08 -7.52
CA ASN A 87 -11.26 13.59 -8.73
C ASN A 87 -10.04 12.69 -8.43
N THR A 88 -9.49 12.76 -7.21
CA THR A 88 -8.36 11.96 -6.73
C THR A 88 -8.72 11.34 -5.38
N PRO A 89 -8.10 10.21 -4.98
CA PRO A 89 -8.43 9.55 -3.71
C PRO A 89 -8.14 10.44 -2.49
N PHE A 90 -7.21 11.39 -2.62
CA PHE A 90 -6.90 12.37 -1.59
C PHE A 90 -7.09 13.77 -2.18
N PRO A 91 -8.10 14.55 -1.73
CA PRO A 91 -8.35 15.90 -2.24
C PRO A 91 -7.15 16.84 -2.08
N MET A 92 -6.47 16.77 -0.92
CA MET A 92 -5.29 17.60 -0.61
C MET A 92 -3.98 17.07 -1.21
N ASN A 93 -4.00 15.91 -1.88
CA ASN A 93 -2.84 15.38 -2.58
C ASN A 93 -3.21 14.92 -4.01
N PRO A 94 -3.35 15.86 -4.97
CA PRO A 94 -3.68 15.53 -6.35
C PRO A 94 -2.59 14.77 -7.10
N SER A 95 -1.36 14.75 -6.57
CA SER A 95 -0.22 14.06 -7.19
C SER A 95 -0.33 12.53 -7.08
N PHE A 96 -1.02 12.04 -6.06
CA PHE A 96 -1.23 10.60 -5.88
C PHE A 96 -2.35 10.11 -6.80
N ARG A 97 -1.97 9.43 -7.88
CA ARG A 97 -2.89 8.79 -8.83
C ARG A 97 -2.61 7.30 -8.90
N PRO A 98 -3.49 6.45 -8.34
CA PRO A 98 -3.25 5.00 -8.34
C PRO A 98 -3.24 4.48 -9.78
N PRO A 99 -2.23 3.69 -10.17
CA PRO A 99 -2.19 3.10 -11.50
C PRO A 99 -3.30 2.04 -11.63
N PRO A 100 -3.88 1.85 -12.83
CA PRO A 100 -4.88 0.83 -13.04
C PRO A 100 -4.35 -0.57 -12.67
N PRO A 101 -5.20 -1.41 -12.02
CA PRO A 101 -4.86 -2.81 -11.82
C PRO A 101 -4.76 -3.53 -13.17
N ILE A 102 -3.89 -4.54 -13.25
CA ILE A 102 -3.81 -5.41 -14.44
C ILE A 102 -5.02 -6.33 -14.42
N SER A 103 -5.68 -6.54 -15.57
CA SER A 103 -6.82 -7.47 -15.65
C SER A 103 -6.38 -8.92 -15.43
N ASP A 104 -7.29 -9.79 -14.95
CA ASP A 104 -6.95 -11.20 -14.76
C ASP A 104 -6.62 -11.90 -16.08
N SER A 105 -7.36 -11.60 -17.14
CA SER A 105 -7.13 -12.13 -18.48
C SER A 105 -5.71 -11.81 -19.00
N GLN A 106 -5.21 -10.61 -18.73
CA GLN A 106 -3.85 -10.21 -19.12
C GLN A 106 -2.79 -10.97 -18.30
N ARG A 107 -3.00 -11.15 -16.99
CA ARG A 107 -2.11 -11.97 -16.15
C ARG A 107 -2.07 -13.42 -16.63
N GLU A 108 -3.22 -13.98 -16.99
CA GLU A 108 -3.32 -15.34 -17.52
C GLU A 108 -2.67 -15.48 -18.89
N ALA A 109 -2.81 -14.49 -19.78
CA ALA A 109 -2.13 -14.47 -21.06
C ALA A 109 -0.60 -14.49 -20.90
N MET A 110 -0.04 -13.62 -20.05
CA MET A 110 1.39 -13.61 -19.76
C MET A 110 1.89 -14.95 -19.22
N TYR A 111 1.14 -15.55 -18.29
CA TYR A 111 1.50 -16.85 -17.73
C TYR A 111 1.47 -17.96 -18.79
N ARG A 112 0.44 -18.00 -19.65
CA ARG A 112 0.35 -19.01 -20.73
C ARG A 112 1.48 -18.87 -21.74
N GLU A 113 1.82 -17.65 -22.15
CA GLU A 113 2.93 -17.40 -23.08
C GLU A 113 4.27 -17.86 -22.49
N PHE A 114 4.53 -17.53 -21.21
CA PHE A 114 5.72 -17.99 -20.50
C PHE A 114 5.79 -19.52 -20.42
N MET A 115 4.67 -20.18 -20.10
CA MET A 115 4.63 -21.64 -19.98
C MET A 115 4.72 -22.36 -21.33
N SER A 116 4.32 -21.72 -22.44
CA SER A 116 4.44 -22.32 -23.77
C SER A 116 5.88 -22.34 -24.30
N ASP A 117 6.65 -21.29 -24.03
CA ASP A 117 8.05 -21.17 -24.46
C ASP A 117 8.81 -20.24 -23.50
N PRO A 118 9.43 -20.76 -22.44
CA PRO A 118 10.15 -19.96 -21.46
C PRO A 118 11.41 -19.27 -22.01
N GLU A 119 12.03 -19.83 -23.06
CA GLU A 119 13.24 -19.27 -23.67
C GLU A 119 12.88 -18.07 -24.56
N GLY A 120 11.87 -18.23 -25.43
CA GLY A 120 11.37 -17.16 -26.30
C GLY A 120 10.60 -16.08 -25.54
N ASN A 121 9.76 -16.48 -24.58
CA ASN A 121 8.94 -15.57 -23.76
C ASN A 121 9.55 -15.34 -22.38
N SER A 122 10.86 -15.11 -22.31
CA SER A 122 11.52 -14.78 -21.03
C SER A 122 10.90 -13.55 -20.35
N VAL A 123 11.09 -13.42 -19.04
CA VAL A 123 10.55 -12.30 -18.22
C VAL A 123 10.89 -10.93 -18.82
N ARG A 124 12.09 -10.78 -19.39
CA ARG A 124 12.51 -9.52 -20.03
C ARG A 124 11.72 -9.23 -21.30
N VAL A 125 11.49 -10.23 -22.15
CA VAL A 125 10.70 -10.10 -23.39
C VAL A 125 9.26 -9.75 -23.05
N LEU A 126 8.64 -10.47 -22.10
CA LEU A 126 7.29 -10.18 -21.63
C LEU A 126 7.17 -8.78 -21.04
N SER A 127 8.17 -8.33 -20.26
CA SER A 127 8.17 -6.98 -19.69
C SER A 127 8.14 -5.88 -20.76
N GLN A 128 8.86 -6.07 -21.87
CA GLN A 128 8.87 -5.15 -22.99
C GLN A 128 7.56 -5.20 -23.77
N ARG A 129 7.04 -6.40 -24.04
CA ARG A 129 5.80 -6.62 -24.81
C ARG A 129 4.56 -6.05 -24.14
N TYR A 130 4.46 -6.17 -22.82
CA TYR A 130 3.30 -5.71 -22.04
C TYR A 130 3.55 -4.36 -21.34
N ASN A 131 4.70 -3.71 -21.57
CA ASN A 131 5.10 -2.45 -20.94
C ASN A 131 5.00 -2.46 -19.41
N LEU A 132 5.41 -3.58 -18.79
CA LEU A 132 5.44 -3.74 -17.34
C LEU A 132 6.88 -3.80 -16.84
N SER A 133 7.09 -3.45 -15.57
CA SER A 133 8.41 -3.65 -14.98
C SER A 133 8.74 -5.13 -14.84
N ILE A 134 10.01 -5.49 -15.01
CA ILE A 134 10.50 -6.89 -14.88
C ILE A 134 10.06 -7.50 -13.55
N LYS A 135 10.16 -6.74 -12.45
CA LYS A 135 9.73 -7.18 -11.11
C LYS A 135 8.24 -7.49 -11.05
N ARG A 136 7.40 -6.71 -11.75
CA ARG A 136 5.95 -6.92 -11.78
C ARG A 136 5.60 -8.19 -12.56
N VAL A 137 6.28 -8.44 -13.68
CA VAL A 137 6.09 -9.68 -14.45
C VAL A 137 6.51 -10.91 -13.64
N ASP A 138 7.69 -10.88 -13.02
CA ASP A 138 8.17 -11.96 -12.15
C ASP A 138 7.18 -12.28 -11.01
N ALA A 139 6.66 -11.25 -10.34
CA ALA A 139 5.65 -11.44 -9.30
C ALA A 139 4.36 -12.08 -9.85
N ILE A 140 3.88 -11.65 -11.03
CA ILE A 140 2.68 -12.22 -11.65
C ILE A 140 2.87 -13.71 -11.95
N LEU A 141 4.02 -14.10 -12.52
CA LEU A 141 4.30 -15.49 -12.85
C LEU A 141 4.31 -16.38 -11.60
N ARG A 142 4.92 -15.91 -10.51
CA ARG A 142 4.94 -16.61 -9.22
C ARG A 142 3.54 -16.78 -8.63
N LEU A 143 2.76 -15.70 -8.57
CA LEU A 143 1.41 -15.73 -8.01
C LEU A 143 0.47 -16.62 -8.83
N LYS A 144 0.58 -16.60 -10.16
CA LYS A 144 -0.22 -17.48 -11.05
C LYS A 144 0.18 -18.95 -10.94
N GLY A 145 1.46 -19.26 -10.75
CA GLY A 145 1.90 -20.63 -10.44
C GLY A 145 1.24 -21.15 -9.16
N MET A 146 1.36 -20.39 -8.08
CA MET A 146 0.76 -20.72 -6.78
C MET A 146 -0.77 -20.84 -6.84
N GLU A 147 -1.45 -19.97 -7.61
CA GLU A 147 -2.89 -20.05 -7.82
C GLU A 147 -3.31 -21.40 -8.45
N ARG A 148 -2.54 -21.92 -9.41
CA ARG A 148 -2.81 -23.22 -10.04
C ARG A 148 -2.56 -24.38 -9.10
N ASP A 149 -1.48 -24.33 -8.32
CA ASP A 149 -1.18 -25.34 -7.30
C ASP A 149 -2.34 -25.42 -6.29
N TRP A 150 -2.83 -24.26 -5.84
CA TRP A 150 -3.95 -24.21 -4.90
C TRP A 150 -5.30 -24.64 -5.50
N ARG A 151 -5.55 -24.36 -6.79
CA ARG A 151 -6.73 -24.90 -7.49
C ARG A 151 -6.67 -26.43 -7.61
N GLN A 152 -5.48 -26.98 -7.86
CA GLN A 152 -5.30 -28.43 -7.99
C GLN A 152 -5.45 -29.17 -6.64
N VAL A 153 -4.98 -28.55 -5.55
CA VAL A 153 -5.13 -29.08 -4.18
C VAL A 153 -6.54 -28.83 -3.60
N GLY A 154 -7.42 -28.15 -4.34
CA GLY A 154 -8.80 -27.88 -3.92
C GLY A 154 -8.91 -26.93 -2.72
N SER A 155 -7.84 -26.20 -2.40
CA SER A 155 -7.74 -25.34 -1.21
C SER A 155 -8.09 -23.87 -1.46
N ILE A 156 -8.38 -23.48 -2.71
CA ILE A 156 -8.97 -22.16 -2.99
C ILE A 156 -10.50 -22.26 -2.89
N CYS A 157 -11.03 -21.58 -1.89
CA CYS A 157 -12.41 -21.13 -1.88
C CYS A 157 -12.53 -20.03 -2.96
N VAL A 158 -13.19 -20.35 -4.07
CA VAL A 158 -13.47 -19.41 -5.15
C VAL A 158 -14.49 -18.36 -4.70
N PHE A 159 -14.02 -17.24 -4.14
CA PHE A 159 -14.80 -16.02 -4.00
C PHE A 159 -14.23 -14.98 -4.96
N PHE A 160 -14.60 -15.05 -6.24
CA PHE A 160 -14.68 -13.92 -7.18
C PHE A 160 -15.19 -14.47 -8.53
N SER A 161 -16.50 -14.54 -8.66
CA SER A 161 -17.24 -14.57 -9.93
C SER A 161 -18.33 -13.52 -9.85
#